data_AF-A0A7V0SE11-F1
#
_entry.id   AF-A0A7V0SE11-F1
#
_cell.length_a   1.000
_cell.length_b   1.000
_cell.length_c   1.000
_cell.angle_alpha   90.00
_cell.angle_beta   90.00
_cell.angle_gamma   90.00
#
_symmetry.space_group_name_H-M   'P 1'
#
loop_
_entity.id
_entity.type
_entity.pdbx_description
1 polymer ?
#
loop_
_entity_poly.entity_id
_entity_poly.type
_entity_poly.pdbx_seq_one_letter_code
_entity_poly.pdbx_strand_id
1 'polypeptide(L)'
;MSKSVFFFIFLFMCGPAAAQTVQDRIVSHGADYEQEILERAAKLQLHEDPYWHTLLHYKWTLTGRKSLVDDPNFFLSSKGKRNPRSELEANLRTLFQPPGEGQKSFSCRFTARYHWLKEKLALDEKKLPVGECAEFTKLVKNIRPESMTLIFPTFHINNPASMFGHTFISIDTATPSKLLSYAVNYSAITGENPGPFYALMGVFGFYRGYFSSLPYYAKVAEYSDFDSRDIWEYPLAFTRDEVVRMMMHVVELDNIYSDYFFFDENCSYNLLFLFDAARPGLKLTDNRGMWVIPVDTMRRAQKNGLIKEVIYRPSRVTRIKHIASLLSRENRDRAIDMVRGGMKVGEAATEKMPDTDKAIVLDLAVEYLKYRYSKGKIEEPEYREILMSLLGARSALGNPEGTDYRIPAPASPLEGHRSNRVMAGAGCHDSDFYTELRYRPSYHSLIDPDEGYLRNGQIIFTDFRLRYYPEDRRVRLQGVD
;
A
#
# COMPACT_ATOMS: atom_id res chain seq x y z
N MET A 1 -35.29 56.76 -62.35
CA MET A 1 -34.64 55.81 -63.29
C MET A 1 -34.12 54.65 -62.46
N SER A 2 -34.97 53.66 -62.19
CA SER A 2 -34.97 52.32 -62.80
C SER A 2 -33.64 51.56 -62.64
N LYS A 3 -33.67 50.50 -61.82
CA LYS A 3 -33.21 49.15 -62.21
C LYS A 3 -33.76 48.12 -61.22
N SER A 4 -34.70 47.33 -61.70
CA SER A 4 -35.24 46.13 -61.08
C SER A 4 -34.29 44.95 -61.29
N VAL A 5 -34.13 44.07 -60.30
CA VAL A 5 -33.66 42.69 -60.49
C VAL A 5 -34.56 41.78 -59.66
N PHE A 6 -35.31 40.92 -60.34
CA PHE A 6 -36.11 39.84 -59.77
C PHE A 6 -35.23 38.60 -59.62
N PHE A 7 -35.26 37.94 -58.47
CA PHE A 7 -34.70 36.60 -58.28
C PHE A 7 -35.76 35.71 -57.64
N PHE A 8 -36.21 34.70 -58.38
CA PHE A 8 -37.11 33.64 -57.91
C PHE A 8 -36.27 32.62 -57.12
N ILE A 9 -36.66 32.33 -55.87
CA ILE A 9 -36.13 31.19 -55.11
C ILE A 9 -37.28 30.24 -54.80
N PHE A 10 -37.20 29.03 -55.36
CA PHE A 10 -38.03 27.89 -55.06
C PHE A 10 -37.73 27.40 -53.63
N LEU A 11 -38.72 27.43 -52.75
CA LEU A 11 -38.63 26.83 -51.41
C LEU A 11 -38.97 25.33 -51.53
N PHE A 12 -37.95 24.47 -51.40
CA PHE A 12 -38.15 23.04 -51.18
C PHE A 12 -38.54 22.82 -49.70
N MET A 13 -39.81 22.52 -49.44
CA MET A 13 -40.25 21.98 -48.15
C MET A 13 -39.82 20.52 -48.04
N CYS A 14 -38.71 20.24 -47.35
CA CYS A 14 -38.46 18.95 -46.73
C CYS A 14 -38.69 19.09 -45.22
N GLY A 15 -39.74 18.42 -44.72
CA GLY A 15 -40.20 18.55 -43.33
C GLY A 15 -39.25 17.91 -42.31
N PRO A 16 -39.19 18.45 -41.06
CA PRO A 16 -38.32 17.96 -39.98
C PRO A 16 -38.82 16.70 -39.24
N ALA A 17 -39.87 16.03 -39.70
CA ALA A 17 -40.57 15.00 -38.92
C ALA A 17 -39.82 13.66 -38.75
N ALA A 18 -38.79 13.38 -39.54
CA ALA A 18 -38.10 12.09 -39.51
C ALA A 18 -36.94 12.01 -38.48
N ALA A 19 -36.39 13.15 -38.05
CA ALA A 19 -35.26 13.17 -37.12
C ALA A 19 -35.70 13.11 -35.63
N GLN A 20 -36.85 13.70 -35.29
CA GLN A 20 -37.40 13.66 -33.93
C GLN A 20 -37.88 12.26 -33.52
N THR A 21 -38.44 11.50 -34.46
CA THR A 21 -39.01 10.17 -34.19
C THR A 21 -37.98 9.08 -33.90
N VAL A 22 -36.73 9.22 -34.35
CA VAL A 22 -35.64 8.28 -34.05
C VAL A 22 -35.01 8.58 -32.68
N GLN A 23 -34.80 9.87 -32.37
CA GLN A 23 -34.30 10.29 -31.06
C GLN A 23 -35.29 9.91 -29.94
N ASP A 24 -36.59 10.12 -30.15
CA ASP A 24 -37.64 9.78 -29.16
C ASP A 24 -37.78 8.25 -28.95
N ARG A 25 -37.57 7.43 -29.98
CA ARG A 25 -37.58 5.95 -29.86
C ARG A 25 -36.35 5.39 -29.16
N ILE A 26 -35.18 5.99 -29.33
CA ILE A 26 -33.95 5.56 -28.64
C ILE A 26 -34.04 5.92 -27.15
N VAL A 27 -34.59 7.09 -26.82
CA VAL A 27 -34.80 7.55 -25.44
C VAL A 27 -35.85 6.69 -24.72
N SER A 28 -36.94 6.29 -25.38
CA SER A 28 -37.95 5.43 -24.74
C SER A 28 -37.44 4.01 -24.47
N HIS A 29 -36.69 3.40 -25.39
CA HIS A 29 -36.09 2.08 -25.18
C HIS A 29 -34.99 2.05 -24.10
N GLY A 30 -34.27 3.16 -23.90
CA GLY A 30 -33.30 3.30 -22.80
C GLY A 30 -33.96 3.30 -21.43
N ALA A 31 -35.08 4.03 -21.28
CA ALA A 31 -35.84 4.10 -20.03
C ALA A 31 -36.49 2.75 -19.66
N ASP A 32 -37.02 2.02 -20.64
CA ASP A 32 -37.58 0.67 -20.42
C ASP A 32 -36.49 -0.31 -19.94
N TYR A 33 -35.30 -0.23 -20.54
CA TYR A 33 -34.18 -1.09 -20.16
C TYR A 33 -33.58 -0.71 -18.80
N GLU A 34 -33.48 0.57 -18.47
CA GLU A 34 -33.08 1.03 -17.13
C GLU A 34 -33.98 0.42 -16.05
N GLN A 35 -35.31 0.50 -16.25
CA GLN A 35 -36.30 -0.03 -15.32
C GLN A 35 -36.20 -1.56 -15.19
N GLU A 36 -36.01 -2.27 -16.31
CA GLU A 36 -35.79 -3.73 -16.31
C GLU A 36 -34.56 -4.10 -15.46
N ILE A 37 -33.46 -3.36 -15.59
CA ILE A 37 -32.22 -3.60 -14.85
C ILE A 37 -32.39 -3.30 -13.36
N LEU A 38 -33.10 -2.23 -12.99
CA LEU A 38 -33.42 -1.92 -11.59
C LEU A 38 -34.25 -3.03 -10.93
N GLU A 39 -35.28 -3.53 -11.62
CA GLU A 39 -36.12 -4.63 -11.13
C GLU A 39 -35.33 -5.94 -10.98
N ARG A 40 -34.46 -6.24 -11.95
CA ARG A 40 -33.56 -7.40 -11.90
C ARG A 40 -32.61 -7.32 -10.71
N ALA A 41 -31.99 -6.17 -10.48
CA ALA A 41 -31.09 -5.95 -9.35
C ALA A 41 -31.82 -6.09 -7.99
N ALA A 42 -33.06 -5.61 -7.90
CA ALA A 42 -33.89 -5.77 -6.72
C ALA A 42 -34.26 -7.24 -6.46
N LYS A 43 -34.67 -7.97 -7.50
CA LYS A 43 -35.01 -9.41 -7.42
C LYS A 43 -33.82 -10.26 -6.99
N LEU A 44 -32.62 -9.95 -7.49
CA LEU A 44 -31.37 -10.60 -7.10
C LEU A 44 -30.82 -10.14 -5.74
N GLN A 45 -31.45 -9.13 -5.12
CA GLN A 45 -31.02 -8.53 -3.86
C GLN A 45 -29.55 -8.11 -3.89
N LEU A 46 -29.07 -7.55 -5.01
CA LEU A 46 -27.65 -7.21 -5.21
C LEU A 46 -27.10 -6.24 -4.14
N HIS A 47 -27.97 -5.47 -3.48
CA HIS A 47 -27.59 -4.60 -2.38
C HIS A 47 -27.11 -5.35 -1.12
N GLU A 48 -27.43 -6.64 -1.00
CA GLU A 48 -26.94 -7.53 0.07
C GLU A 48 -25.77 -8.43 -0.38
N ASP A 49 -25.35 -8.35 -1.65
CA ASP A 49 -24.22 -9.15 -2.15
C ASP A 49 -22.92 -8.79 -1.38
N PRO A 50 -22.20 -9.76 -0.81
CA PRO A 50 -20.99 -9.48 -0.03
C PRO A 50 -19.90 -8.74 -0.82
N TYR A 51 -19.84 -8.94 -2.14
CA TYR A 51 -18.86 -8.27 -2.97
C TYR A 51 -19.24 -6.81 -3.24
N TRP A 52 -20.54 -6.49 -3.32
CA TRP A 52 -21.00 -5.10 -3.30
C TRP A 52 -20.54 -4.38 -2.02
N HIS A 53 -20.62 -5.08 -0.88
CA HIS A 53 -20.14 -4.54 0.38
C HIS A 53 -18.63 -4.37 0.42
N THR A 54 -17.90 -5.26 -0.24
CA THR A 54 -16.44 -5.16 -0.38
C THR A 54 -16.04 -3.93 -1.19
N LEU A 55 -16.64 -3.73 -2.37
CA LEU A 55 -16.36 -2.57 -3.24
C LEU A 55 -16.68 -1.23 -2.57
N LEU A 56 -17.65 -1.20 -1.66
CA LEU A 56 -18.03 0.00 -0.92
C LEU A 56 -17.41 0.09 0.48
N HIS A 57 -16.54 -0.85 0.85
CA HIS A 57 -15.87 -0.91 2.15
C HIS A 57 -16.87 -0.90 3.33
N TYR A 58 -18.04 -1.53 3.17
CA TYR A 58 -19.02 -1.62 4.23
C TYR A 58 -18.57 -2.58 5.34
N LYS A 59 -18.74 -2.14 6.58
CA LYS A 59 -18.55 -2.95 7.78
C LYS A 59 -19.73 -2.84 8.72
N TRP A 60 -19.91 -3.88 9.53
CA TRP A 60 -20.87 -3.85 10.63
C TRP A 60 -20.33 -2.96 11.75
N THR A 61 -21.17 -2.03 12.19
CA THR A 61 -20.93 -1.18 13.36
C THR A 61 -22.06 -1.38 14.36
N LEU A 62 -21.93 -0.82 15.56
CA LEU A 62 -22.97 -0.87 16.60
C LEU A 62 -24.33 -0.31 16.14
N THR A 63 -24.31 0.62 15.17
CA THR A 63 -25.52 1.28 14.64
C THR A 63 -25.98 0.71 13.30
N GLY A 64 -25.42 -0.42 12.87
CA GLY A 64 -25.71 -1.05 11.59
C GLY A 64 -24.52 -0.97 10.62
N ARG A 65 -24.79 -1.19 9.33
CA ARG A 65 -23.76 -1.22 8.29
C ARG A 65 -23.34 0.19 7.89
N LYS A 66 -22.03 0.47 7.85
CA LYS A 66 -21.45 1.78 7.47
C LYS A 66 -20.19 1.54 6.63
N SER A 67 -20.00 2.37 5.60
CA SER A 67 -18.75 2.36 4.83
C SER A 67 -17.64 3.03 5.63
N LEU A 68 -16.44 2.48 5.52
CA LEU A 68 -15.22 3.07 6.05
C LEU A 68 -14.68 4.20 5.15
N VAL A 69 -15.15 4.32 3.91
CA VAL A 69 -14.79 5.48 3.08
C VAL A 69 -15.54 6.72 3.57
N ASP A 70 -14.80 7.79 3.84
CA ASP A 70 -15.36 9.01 4.41
C ASP A 70 -15.70 10.09 3.39
N ASP A 71 -15.03 10.10 2.24
CA ASP A 71 -15.26 11.07 1.18
C ASP A 71 -16.67 10.94 0.56
N PRO A 72 -17.50 12.00 0.60
CA PRO A 72 -18.81 12.02 -0.05
C PRO A 72 -18.73 11.76 -1.57
N ASN A 73 -17.63 12.12 -2.23
CA ASN A 73 -17.45 11.93 -3.68
C ASN A 73 -17.27 10.46 -4.10
N PHE A 74 -17.19 9.54 -3.14
CA PHE A 74 -17.18 8.10 -3.40
C PHE A 74 -18.59 7.52 -3.58
N PHE A 75 -19.62 8.20 -3.07
CA PHE A 75 -21.00 7.75 -3.10
C PHE A 75 -21.81 8.57 -4.09
N LEU A 76 -22.67 7.90 -4.86
CA LEU A 76 -23.63 8.58 -5.74
C LEU A 76 -24.92 8.93 -4.99
N SER A 77 -25.26 8.20 -3.93
CA SER A 77 -26.37 8.51 -3.05
C SER A 77 -25.89 9.32 -1.84
N SER A 78 -26.65 10.36 -1.46
CA SER A 78 -26.41 11.09 -0.20
C SER A 78 -26.57 10.21 1.04
N LYS A 79 -27.28 9.07 0.93
CA LYS A 79 -27.39 8.04 1.97
C LYS A 79 -26.41 6.88 1.78
N GLY A 80 -25.60 6.92 0.73
CA GLY A 80 -24.77 5.80 0.29
C GLY A 80 -23.86 5.29 1.37
N LYS A 81 -23.22 6.17 2.15
CA LYS A 81 -22.34 5.75 3.26
C LYS A 81 -22.95 4.79 4.29
N ARG A 82 -24.29 4.75 4.43
CA ARG A 82 -25.01 3.89 5.40
C ARG A 82 -26.11 3.04 4.78
N ASN A 83 -26.40 3.19 3.49
CA ASN A 83 -27.48 2.47 2.83
C ASN A 83 -27.00 1.85 1.51
N PRO A 84 -26.57 0.56 1.55
CA PRO A 84 -26.11 -0.16 0.37
C PRO A 84 -27.12 -0.21 -0.77
N ARG A 85 -28.42 -0.22 -0.44
CA ARG A 85 -29.50 -0.27 -1.43
C ARG A 85 -29.66 1.07 -2.14
N SER A 86 -29.72 2.17 -1.40
CA SER A 86 -29.80 3.50 -2.01
C SER A 86 -28.57 3.82 -2.86
N GLU A 87 -27.38 3.36 -2.46
CA GLU A 87 -26.18 3.50 -3.28
C GLU A 87 -26.28 2.68 -4.57
N LEU A 88 -26.72 1.42 -4.49
CA LEU A 88 -26.85 0.55 -5.67
C LEU A 88 -27.84 1.15 -6.68
N GLU A 89 -29.02 1.58 -6.21
CA GLU A 89 -30.03 2.21 -7.06
C GLU A 89 -29.51 3.49 -7.73
N ALA A 90 -28.71 4.30 -7.02
CA ALA A 90 -28.06 5.48 -7.60
C ALA A 90 -27.01 5.11 -8.66
N ASN A 91 -26.19 4.08 -8.41
CA ASN A 91 -25.19 3.60 -9.38
C ASN A 91 -25.87 3.09 -10.66
N LEU A 92 -26.97 2.34 -10.52
CA LEU A 92 -27.74 1.84 -11.66
C LEU A 92 -28.36 2.98 -12.47
N ARG A 93 -28.93 4.00 -11.84
CA ARG A 93 -29.48 5.16 -12.56
C ARG A 93 -28.39 5.95 -13.29
N THR A 94 -27.27 6.21 -12.62
CA THR A 94 -26.14 6.95 -13.22
C THR A 94 -25.51 6.20 -14.40
N LEU A 95 -25.54 4.86 -14.39
CA LEU A 95 -25.07 4.04 -15.51
C LEU A 95 -25.81 4.36 -16.84
N PHE A 96 -27.09 4.75 -16.78
CA PHE A 96 -27.92 5.10 -17.93
C PHE A 96 -27.92 6.60 -18.26
N GLN A 97 -27.12 7.40 -17.54
CA GLN A 97 -26.99 8.83 -17.79
C GLN A 97 -25.69 9.11 -18.56
N PRO A 98 -25.72 9.97 -19.60
CA PRO A 98 -24.49 10.46 -20.19
C PRO A 98 -23.68 11.26 -19.16
N PRO A 99 -22.33 11.23 -19.21
CA PRO A 99 -21.53 12.04 -18.31
C PRO A 99 -21.81 13.53 -18.51
N GLY A 100 -21.83 14.28 -17.41
CA GLY A 100 -21.86 15.75 -17.47
C GLY A 100 -20.58 16.31 -18.12
N GLU A 101 -20.64 17.57 -18.55
CA GLU A 101 -19.48 18.25 -19.14
C GLU A 101 -18.28 18.23 -18.18
N GLY A 102 -17.13 17.77 -18.67
CA GLY A 102 -15.90 17.64 -17.88
C GLY A 102 -15.88 16.51 -16.85
N GLN A 103 -16.93 15.68 -16.75
CA GLN A 103 -16.98 14.54 -15.84
C GLN A 103 -16.61 13.23 -16.53
N LYS A 104 -16.04 12.29 -15.77
CA LYS A 104 -15.81 10.92 -16.25
C LYS A 104 -17.14 10.17 -16.38
N SER A 105 -17.24 9.26 -17.35
CA SER A 105 -18.36 8.32 -17.43
C SER A 105 -18.43 7.44 -16.17
N PHE A 106 -19.60 6.86 -15.89
CA PHE A 106 -19.76 5.90 -14.80
C PHE A 106 -18.73 4.76 -14.89
N SER A 107 -18.53 4.18 -16.09
CA SER A 107 -17.58 3.10 -16.33
C SER A 107 -16.11 3.49 -16.08
N CYS A 108 -15.75 4.77 -16.24
CA CYS A 108 -14.40 5.26 -15.95
C CYS A 108 -14.20 5.72 -14.50
N ARG A 109 -15.26 6.24 -13.84
CA ARG A 109 -15.19 6.66 -12.44
C ARG A 109 -15.30 5.48 -11.47
N PHE A 110 -16.17 4.52 -11.80
CA PHE A 110 -16.51 3.35 -10.98
C PHE A 110 -16.30 2.06 -11.80
N THR A 111 -15.06 1.84 -12.24
CA THR A 111 -14.70 0.74 -13.14
C THR A 111 -14.97 -0.64 -12.54
N ALA A 112 -14.64 -0.88 -11.27
CA ALA A 112 -14.89 -2.17 -10.64
C ALA A 112 -16.39 -2.42 -10.44
N ARG A 113 -17.15 -1.39 -10.01
CA ARG A 113 -18.61 -1.47 -9.88
C ARG A 113 -19.28 -1.70 -11.23
N TYR A 114 -18.83 -1.02 -12.30
CA TYR A 114 -19.32 -1.25 -13.66
C TYR A 114 -19.13 -2.70 -14.10
N HIS A 115 -17.91 -3.24 -14.00
CA HIS A 115 -17.64 -4.62 -14.41
C HIS A 115 -18.44 -5.63 -13.58
N TRP A 116 -18.57 -5.40 -12.27
CA TRP A 116 -19.39 -6.25 -11.42
C TRP A 116 -20.88 -6.20 -11.78
N LEU A 117 -21.44 -5.01 -12.01
CA LEU A 117 -22.83 -4.84 -12.44
C LEU A 117 -23.08 -5.48 -13.81
N LYS A 118 -22.14 -5.29 -14.76
CA LYS A 118 -22.17 -5.92 -16.09
C LYS A 118 -22.28 -7.44 -15.99
N GLU A 119 -21.45 -8.06 -15.15
CA GLU A 119 -21.47 -9.50 -14.91
C GLU A 119 -22.77 -9.96 -14.23
N LYS A 120 -23.15 -9.34 -13.10
CA LYS A 120 -24.30 -9.78 -12.28
C LYS A 120 -25.64 -9.58 -12.97
N LEU A 121 -25.75 -8.56 -13.82
CA LEU A 121 -27.01 -8.20 -14.48
C LEU A 121 -27.04 -8.61 -15.95
N ALA A 122 -25.95 -9.17 -16.49
CA ALA A 122 -25.78 -9.51 -17.91
C ALA A 122 -26.15 -8.31 -18.81
N LEU A 123 -25.50 -7.17 -18.56
CA LEU A 123 -25.83 -5.92 -19.25
C LEU A 123 -25.49 -5.99 -20.75
N ASP A 124 -26.46 -5.61 -21.60
CA ASP A 124 -26.24 -5.33 -23.01
C ASP A 124 -25.61 -3.94 -23.20
N GLU A 125 -24.32 -3.92 -23.50
CA GLU A 125 -23.55 -2.68 -23.67
C GLU A 125 -24.04 -1.80 -24.83
N LYS A 126 -24.73 -2.39 -25.82
CA LYS A 126 -25.27 -1.61 -26.96
C LYS A 126 -26.43 -0.71 -26.54
N LYS A 127 -27.03 -0.98 -25.38
CA LYS A 127 -28.12 -0.21 -24.80
C LYS A 127 -27.64 0.79 -23.75
N LEU A 128 -26.33 0.86 -23.48
CA LEU A 128 -25.75 1.83 -22.55
C LEU A 128 -25.30 3.09 -23.30
N PRO A 129 -25.44 4.30 -22.71
CA PRO A 129 -24.94 5.53 -23.32
C PRO A 129 -23.42 5.52 -23.51
N VAL A 130 -22.70 4.91 -22.57
CA VAL A 130 -21.25 4.74 -22.60
C VAL A 130 -20.93 3.32 -22.16
N GLY A 131 -20.16 2.59 -22.98
CA GLY A 131 -19.67 1.24 -22.67
C GLY A 131 -18.43 1.26 -21.77
N GLU A 132 -17.48 0.37 -22.06
CA GLU A 132 -16.26 0.22 -21.25
C GLU A 132 -15.36 1.47 -21.22
N CYS A 133 -14.60 1.62 -20.14
CA CYS A 133 -13.66 2.73 -19.99
C CYS A 133 -12.40 2.56 -20.85
N ALA A 134 -12.30 3.33 -21.93
CA ALA A 134 -11.14 3.29 -22.82
C ALA A 134 -9.81 3.65 -22.12
N GLU A 135 -9.83 4.58 -21.16
CA GLU A 135 -8.64 4.97 -20.39
C GLU A 135 -8.09 3.80 -19.57
N PHE A 136 -8.98 3.06 -18.88
CA PHE A 136 -8.59 1.90 -18.09
C PHE A 136 -8.06 0.77 -18.98
N THR A 137 -8.72 0.50 -20.11
CA THR A 137 -8.26 -0.50 -21.07
C THR A 137 -6.86 -0.16 -21.61
N LYS A 138 -6.59 1.12 -21.88
CA LYS A 138 -5.25 1.60 -22.28
C LYS A 138 -4.24 1.44 -21.14
N LEU A 139 -4.62 1.75 -19.90
CA LEU A 139 -3.78 1.58 -18.72
C LEU A 139 -3.33 0.13 -18.54
N VAL A 140 -4.28 -0.82 -18.55
CA VAL A 140 -3.98 -2.26 -18.41
C VAL A 140 -3.11 -2.76 -19.57
N LYS A 141 -3.37 -2.30 -20.80
CA LYS A 141 -2.56 -2.65 -21.97
C LYS A 141 -1.11 -2.14 -21.87
N ASN A 142 -0.92 -0.96 -21.29
CA ASN A 142 0.41 -0.38 -21.11
C ASN A 142 1.19 -1.05 -19.97
N ILE A 143 0.53 -1.25 -18.82
CA ILE A 143 1.16 -1.84 -17.62
C ILE A 143 1.44 -3.33 -17.83
N ARG A 144 0.53 -4.07 -18.48
CA ARG A 144 0.60 -5.54 -18.62
C ARG A 144 0.82 -6.24 -17.28
N PRO A 145 -0.13 -6.11 -16.33
CA PRO A 145 -0.01 -6.70 -15.00
C PRO A 145 -0.06 -8.23 -15.08
N GLU A 146 0.83 -8.91 -14.36
CA GLU A 146 0.90 -10.38 -14.33
C GLU A 146 0.77 -10.93 -12.90
N SER A 147 1.42 -10.29 -11.93
CA SER A 147 1.31 -10.66 -10.52
C SER A 147 1.35 -9.43 -9.61
N MET A 148 1.22 -9.66 -8.31
CA MET A 148 1.46 -8.62 -7.33
C MET A 148 2.24 -9.16 -6.14
N THR A 149 3.00 -8.27 -5.52
CA THR A 149 3.89 -8.57 -4.39
C THR A 149 3.54 -7.63 -3.24
N LEU A 150 3.30 -8.17 -2.05
CA LEU A 150 3.17 -7.38 -0.83
C LEU A 150 4.57 -7.05 -0.31
N ILE A 151 4.82 -5.78 -0.02
CA ILE A 151 6.15 -5.29 0.34
C ILE A 151 6.09 -4.67 1.73
N PHE A 152 7.03 -5.05 2.57
CA PHE A 152 7.15 -4.59 3.95
C PHE A 152 8.56 -4.09 4.24
N PRO A 153 8.80 -2.77 4.12
CA PRO A 153 9.94 -2.14 4.77
C PRO A 153 9.80 -2.28 6.29
N THR A 154 10.88 -2.72 6.93
CA THR A 154 10.90 -2.98 8.37
C THR A 154 10.75 -1.72 9.21
N PHE A 155 10.74 -1.88 10.54
CA PHE A 155 10.53 -0.84 11.55
C PHE A 155 11.47 0.37 11.41
N HIS A 156 10.95 1.58 11.66
CA HIS A 156 11.76 2.79 11.79
C HIS A 156 11.49 3.50 13.13
N ILE A 157 12.11 3.03 14.22
CA ILE A 157 11.82 3.51 15.59
C ILE A 157 11.95 5.03 15.73
N ASN A 158 12.85 5.66 14.97
CA ASN A 158 13.08 7.10 15.05
C ASN A 158 12.07 7.96 14.26
N ASN A 159 11.10 7.35 13.57
CA ASN A 159 10.02 8.08 12.89
C ASN A 159 8.66 7.52 13.32
N PRO A 160 7.85 8.27 14.08
CA PRO A 160 6.53 7.82 14.54
C PRO A 160 5.61 7.34 13.40
N ALA A 161 5.72 7.94 12.21
CA ALA A 161 4.90 7.59 11.05
C ALA A 161 5.15 6.18 10.50
N SER A 162 6.35 5.63 10.73
CA SER A 162 6.82 4.36 10.17
C SER A 162 7.43 3.42 11.22
N MET A 163 7.18 3.71 12.50
CA MET A 163 7.73 2.97 13.63
C MET A 163 7.33 1.49 13.61
N PHE A 164 6.10 1.18 13.22
CA PHE A 164 5.60 -0.20 13.09
C PHE A 164 5.92 -0.87 11.74
N GLY A 165 6.75 -0.22 10.92
CA GLY A 165 6.89 -0.54 9.51
C GLY A 165 5.71 -0.02 8.69
N HIS A 166 5.72 -0.33 7.40
CA HIS A 166 4.66 0.04 6.47
C HIS A 166 4.48 -1.08 5.46
N THR A 167 3.30 -1.20 4.85
CA THR A 167 3.07 -2.14 3.76
C THR A 167 2.58 -1.42 2.54
N PHE A 168 2.98 -1.88 1.36
CA PHE A 168 2.45 -1.45 0.07
C PHE A 168 2.48 -2.62 -0.92
N ILE A 169 1.75 -2.50 -2.02
CA ILE A 169 1.66 -3.55 -3.05
C ILE A 169 2.45 -3.09 -4.27
N SER A 170 3.31 -3.94 -4.83
CA SER A 170 3.84 -3.73 -6.17
C SER A 170 3.08 -4.59 -7.18
N ILE A 171 2.75 -4.00 -8.34
CA ILE A 171 2.15 -4.66 -9.49
C ILE A 171 3.29 -5.06 -10.42
N ASP A 172 3.57 -6.35 -10.46
CA ASP A 172 4.62 -6.91 -11.28
C ASP A 172 4.14 -7.03 -12.73
N THR A 173 4.96 -6.54 -13.65
CA THR A 173 4.65 -6.52 -15.08
C THR A 173 5.30 -7.70 -15.79
N ALA A 174 4.85 -8.00 -17.00
CA ALA A 174 5.52 -8.97 -17.87
C ALA A 174 6.98 -8.59 -18.24
N THR A 175 7.46 -7.39 -17.88
CA THR A 175 8.85 -7.00 -18.13
C THR A 175 9.78 -7.48 -17.01
N PRO A 176 11.02 -7.93 -17.31
CA PRO A 176 11.92 -8.48 -16.29
C PRO A 176 12.36 -7.47 -15.22
N SER A 177 12.28 -6.18 -15.50
CA SER A 177 12.75 -5.14 -14.58
C SER A 177 11.66 -4.77 -13.56
N LYS A 178 11.73 -5.39 -12.38
CA LYS A 178 10.89 -5.03 -11.22
C LYS A 178 10.91 -3.53 -10.90
N LEU A 179 12.01 -2.82 -11.18
CA LEU A 179 12.14 -1.39 -10.89
C LEU A 179 11.16 -0.51 -11.71
N LEU A 180 10.64 -1.03 -12.83
CA LEU A 180 9.63 -0.34 -13.65
C LEU A 180 8.18 -0.66 -13.23
N SER A 181 8.00 -1.51 -12.22
CA SER A 181 6.68 -1.83 -11.67
C SER A 181 6.05 -0.61 -10.98
N TYR A 182 4.72 -0.62 -10.87
CA TYR A 182 3.96 0.37 -10.11
C TYR A 182 3.78 -0.12 -8.68
N ALA A 183 3.82 0.79 -7.72
CA ALA A 183 3.53 0.54 -6.32
C ALA A 183 2.23 1.26 -5.94
N VAL A 184 1.31 0.53 -5.32
CA VAL A 184 0.08 1.05 -4.71
C VAL A 184 0.29 1.10 -3.20
N ASN A 185 0.21 2.31 -2.64
CA ASN A 185 0.34 2.55 -1.20
C ASN A 185 -0.86 3.35 -0.68
N TYR A 186 -1.15 3.20 0.61
CA TYR A 186 -2.13 4.02 1.32
C TYR A 186 -1.41 4.84 2.39
N SER A 187 -1.54 6.16 2.35
CA SER A 187 -0.80 7.05 3.26
C SER A 187 -1.63 8.22 3.74
N ALA A 188 -1.40 8.64 4.97
CA ALA A 188 -1.96 9.85 5.56
C ALA A 188 -1.27 11.11 5.01
N ILE A 189 -2.05 12.15 4.72
CA ILE A 189 -1.54 13.50 4.51
C ILE A 189 -1.54 14.21 5.86
N THR A 190 -0.36 14.39 6.44
CA THR A 190 -0.22 14.80 7.86
C THR A 190 0.12 16.27 8.07
N GLY A 191 0.44 17.00 7.00
CA GLY A 191 0.96 18.37 7.08
C GLY A 191 2.22 18.49 7.95
N GLU A 192 2.62 19.72 8.28
CA GLU A 192 3.72 20.00 9.21
C GLU A 192 3.22 20.03 10.67
N ASN A 193 2.70 18.90 11.16
CA ASN A 193 2.30 18.78 12.56
C ASN A 193 3.45 18.16 13.38
N PRO A 194 4.20 18.92 14.20
CA PRO A 194 5.30 18.36 14.97
C PRO A 194 4.82 17.65 16.25
N GLY A 195 5.57 16.63 16.67
CA GLY A 195 5.60 16.14 18.05
C GLY A 195 4.32 15.42 18.53
N PRO A 196 3.94 15.56 19.82
CA PRO A 196 2.81 14.82 20.42
C PRO A 196 1.47 15.05 19.73
N PHE A 197 1.27 16.22 19.13
CA PHE A 197 0.07 16.53 18.38
C PHE A 197 -0.10 15.62 17.15
N TYR A 198 1.01 15.23 16.51
CA TYR A 198 1.01 14.25 15.42
C TYR A 198 0.46 12.89 15.86
N ALA A 199 0.98 12.39 16.99
CA ALA A 199 0.56 11.12 17.55
C ALA A 199 -0.92 11.17 17.96
N LEU A 200 -1.33 12.24 18.66
CA LEU A 200 -2.72 12.44 19.09
C LEU A 200 -3.68 12.44 17.89
N MET A 201 -3.37 13.22 16.85
CA MET A 201 -4.17 13.30 15.63
C MET A 201 -4.28 11.94 14.92
N GLY A 202 -3.18 11.18 14.89
CA GLY A 202 -3.13 9.83 14.33
C GLY A 202 -3.89 8.78 15.14
N VAL A 203 -3.92 8.89 16.47
CA VAL A 203 -4.72 8.01 17.34
C VAL A 203 -6.22 8.23 17.11
N PHE A 204 -6.63 9.49 17.00
CA PHE A 204 -8.05 9.88 16.88
C PHE A 204 -8.58 9.96 15.45
N GLY A 205 -7.77 9.64 14.44
CA GLY A 205 -8.25 9.53 13.06
C GLY A 205 -8.38 10.84 12.30
N PHE A 206 -7.76 11.92 12.78
CA PHE A 206 -7.95 13.25 12.20
C PHE A 206 -7.15 13.51 10.92
N TYR A 207 -6.40 12.52 10.44
CA TYR A 207 -5.70 12.60 9.17
C TYR A 207 -6.52 12.01 8.04
N ARG A 208 -6.39 12.58 6.84
CA ARG A 208 -6.98 12.00 5.63
C ARG A 208 -5.98 11.05 4.98
N GLY A 209 -6.37 9.79 4.83
CA GLY A 209 -5.62 8.77 4.12
C GLY A 209 -6.08 8.64 2.67
N TYR A 210 -5.13 8.45 1.76
CA TYR A 210 -5.38 8.30 0.34
C TYR A 210 -4.60 7.11 -0.23
N PHE A 211 -5.20 6.43 -1.21
CA PHE A 211 -4.47 5.54 -2.09
C PHE A 211 -3.67 6.38 -3.09
N SER A 212 -2.45 5.94 -3.38
CA SER A 212 -1.60 6.56 -4.40
C SER A 212 -0.83 5.49 -5.17
N SER A 213 -0.50 5.80 -6.42
CA SER A 213 0.29 4.94 -7.30
C SER A 213 1.59 5.65 -7.68
N LEU A 214 2.74 5.05 -7.36
CA LEU A 214 4.07 5.62 -7.61
C LEU A 214 4.99 4.56 -8.25
N PRO A 215 6.05 4.94 -8.99
CA PRO A 215 7.03 3.97 -9.48
C PRO A 215 7.72 3.23 -8.33
N TYR A 216 7.85 1.90 -8.45
CA TYR A 216 8.39 1.06 -7.37
C TYR A 216 9.84 1.40 -7.01
N TYR A 217 10.70 1.69 -7.99
CA TYR A 217 12.09 2.07 -7.73
C TYR A 217 12.21 3.28 -6.78
N ALA A 218 11.28 4.24 -6.88
CA ALA A 218 11.29 5.43 -6.03
C ALA A 218 11.02 5.05 -4.57
N LYS A 219 10.11 4.10 -4.32
CA LYS A 219 9.82 3.60 -2.97
C LYS A 219 10.94 2.74 -2.40
N VAL A 220 11.61 1.93 -3.22
CA VAL A 220 12.81 1.21 -2.77
C VAL A 220 13.91 2.19 -2.40
N ALA A 221 14.14 3.23 -3.20
CA ALA A 221 15.12 4.26 -2.88
C ALA A 221 14.75 5.03 -1.59
N GLU A 222 13.49 5.40 -1.40
CA GLU A 222 13.03 6.03 -0.15
C GLU A 222 13.35 5.14 1.07
N TYR A 223 12.99 3.85 1.03
CA TYR A 223 13.08 3.00 2.22
C TYR A 223 14.43 2.32 2.45
N SER A 224 15.01 1.69 1.42
CA SER A 224 16.30 1.01 1.54
C SER A 224 17.46 2.00 1.59
N ASP A 225 17.39 3.06 0.77
CA ASP A 225 18.54 3.89 0.48
C ASP A 225 18.58 5.14 1.37
N PHE A 226 17.44 5.78 1.55
CA PHE A 226 17.32 6.95 2.42
C PHE A 226 17.04 6.54 3.88
N ASP A 227 15.98 5.77 4.16
CA ASP A 227 15.66 5.35 5.53
C ASP A 227 16.59 4.25 6.07
N SER A 228 17.38 3.59 5.21
CA SER A 228 18.30 2.52 5.60
C SER A 228 17.59 1.31 6.23
N ARG A 229 16.44 0.92 5.66
CA ARG A 229 15.59 -0.16 6.17
C ARG A 229 15.62 -1.38 5.28
N ASP A 230 15.67 -2.55 5.91
CA ASP A 230 15.55 -3.81 5.20
C ASP A 230 14.12 -3.96 4.67
N ILE A 231 13.97 -4.69 3.58
CA ILE A 231 12.68 -4.89 2.92
C ILE A 231 12.40 -6.38 2.81
N TRP A 232 11.18 -6.77 3.17
CA TRP A 232 10.63 -8.09 2.90
C TRP A 232 9.61 -8.01 1.76
N GLU A 233 9.81 -8.83 0.74
CA GLU A 233 8.90 -8.96 -0.40
C GLU A 233 8.17 -10.32 -0.30
N TYR A 234 6.85 -10.29 -0.45
CA TYR A 234 5.98 -11.45 -0.36
C TYR A 234 5.16 -11.58 -1.65
N PRO A 235 5.68 -12.26 -2.68
CA PRO A 235 4.94 -12.52 -3.91
C PRO A 235 3.63 -13.24 -3.61
N LEU A 236 2.52 -12.71 -4.15
CA LEU A 236 1.19 -13.16 -3.77
C LEU A 236 0.59 -14.15 -4.78
N ALA A 237 -0.22 -15.07 -4.27
CA ALA A 237 -0.92 -16.13 -4.99
C ALA A 237 -2.21 -15.63 -5.66
N PHE A 238 -2.14 -14.54 -6.42
CA PHE A 238 -3.25 -14.02 -7.22
C PHE A 238 -3.05 -14.28 -8.71
N THR A 239 -4.16 -14.47 -9.43
CA THR A 239 -4.16 -14.57 -10.89
C THR A 239 -4.14 -13.19 -11.53
N ARG A 240 -3.78 -13.12 -12.81
CA ARG A 240 -3.81 -11.87 -13.58
C ARG A 240 -5.19 -11.19 -13.54
N ASP A 241 -6.27 -11.94 -13.66
CA ASP A 241 -7.63 -11.37 -13.63
C ASP A 241 -7.96 -10.75 -12.26
N GLU A 242 -7.50 -11.37 -11.18
CA GLU A 242 -7.66 -10.82 -9.83
C GLU A 242 -6.83 -9.54 -9.63
N VAL A 243 -5.60 -9.50 -10.17
CA VAL A 243 -4.76 -8.28 -10.16
C VAL A 243 -5.43 -7.15 -10.96
N VAL A 244 -5.97 -7.45 -12.13
CA VAL A 244 -6.71 -6.47 -12.95
C VAL A 244 -7.96 -5.99 -12.21
N ARG A 245 -8.71 -6.88 -11.55
CA ARG A 245 -9.87 -6.51 -10.73
C ARG A 245 -9.49 -5.59 -9.57
N MET A 246 -8.37 -5.85 -8.90
CA MET A 246 -7.81 -4.96 -7.88
C MET A 246 -7.48 -3.58 -8.47
N MET A 247 -6.83 -3.54 -9.63
CA MET A 247 -6.51 -2.27 -10.31
C MET A 247 -7.76 -1.48 -10.68
N MET A 248 -8.85 -2.14 -11.10
CA MET A 248 -10.13 -1.46 -11.35
C MET A 248 -10.60 -0.73 -10.09
N HIS A 249 -10.48 -1.37 -8.92
CA HIS A 249 -10.92 -0.79 -7.66
C HIS A 249 -9.97 0.32 -7.17
N VAL A 250 -8.65 0.19 -7.40
CA VAL A 250 -7.69 1.28 -7.13
C VAL A 250 -8.07 2.55 -7.88
N VAL A 251 -8.54 2.45 -9.13
CA VAL A 251 -9.03 3.61 -9.90
C VAL A 251 -10.26 4.26 -9.26
N GLU A 252 -11.15 3.49 -8.64
CA GLU A 252 -12.33 4.04 -7.94
C GLU A 252 -11.96 4.79 -6.65
N LEU A 253 -10.82 4.45 -6.07
CA LEU A 253 -10.27 5.02 -4.84
C LEU A 253 -9.30 6.17 -5.11
N ASP A 254 -9.02 6.48 -6.38
CA ASP A 254 -8.16 7.60 -6.75
C ASP A 254 -8.75 8.93 -6.26
N ASN A 255 -7.95 9.70 -5.54
CA ASN A 255 -8.34 10.96 -4.87
C ASN A 255 -9.54 10.86 -3.91
N ILE A 256 -9.82 9.66 -3.38
CA ILE A 256 -10.88 9.43 -2.37
C ILE A 256 -10.24 9.23 -1.00
N TYR A 257 -10.65 10.05 -0.03
CA TYR A 257 -10.14 9.95 1.33
C TYR A 257 -10.95 9.03 2.23
N SER A 258 -10.26 8.49 3.23
CA SER A 258 -10.87 7.91 4.43
C SER A 258 -10.11 8.44 5.66
N ASP A 259 -10.77 8.49 6.81
CA ASP A 259 -10.14 8.92 8.05
C ASP A 259 -9.07 7.89 8.45
N TYR A 260 -7.84 8.37 8.67
CA TYR A 260 -6.66 7.52 8.89
C TYR A 260 -6.36 7.40 10.38
N PHE A 261 -6.51 6.19 10.92
CA PHE A 261 -6.22 5.88 12.31
C PHE A 261 -4.97 5.01 12.39
N PHE A 262 -3.98 5.40 13.21
CA PHE A 262 -2.69 4.69 13.29
C PHE A 262 -2.83 3.23 13.70
N PHE A 263 -3.81 2.95 14.54
CA PHE A 263 -3.99 1.65 15.16
C PHE A 263 -5.10 0.82 14.54
N ASP A 264 -5.83 1.37 13.58
CA ASP A 264 -7.04 0.71 13.11
C ASP A 264 -7.19 0.84 11.58
N GLU A 265 -7.72 1.96 11.10
CA GLU A 265 -7.92 2.26 9.66
C GLU A 265 -6.58 2.66 8.98
N ASN A 266 -5.48 1.97 9.27
CA ASN A 266 -4.16 2.36 8.76
C ASN A 266 -3.87 1.80 7.36
N CYS A 267 -2.69 2.14 6.85
CA CYS A 267 -2.14 1.64 5.60
C CYS A 267 -2.27 0.12 5.40
N SER A 268 -1.90 -0.65 6.42
CA SER A 268 -1.87 -2.10 6.30
C SER A 268 -3.27 -2.71 6.27
N TYR A 269 -4.22 -2.11 6.97
CA TYR A 269 -5.62 -2.53 6.95
C TYR A 269 -6.29 -2.19 5.61
N ASN A 270 -6.10 -0.96 5.11
CA ASN A 270 -6.72 -0.50 3.88
C ASN A 270 -6.29 -1.31 2.65
N LEU A 271 -5.06 -1.84 2.63
CA LEU A 271 -4.63 -2.75 1.56
C LEU A 271 -5.38 -4.08 1.55
N LEU A 272 -5.93 -4.54 2.68
CA LEU A 272 -6.73 -5.77 2.72
C LEU A 272 -8.05 -5.62 1.94
N PHE A 273 -8.60 -4.39 1.83
CA PHE A 273 -9.74 -4.15 0.95
C PHE A 273 -9.39 -4.37 -0.52
N LEU A 274 -8.16 -4.03 -0.93
CA LEU A 274 -7.69 -4.32 -2.29
C LEU A 274 -7.58 -5.82 -2.55
N PHE A 275 -7.19 -6.62 -1.55
CA PHE A 275 -7.16 -8.08 -1.66
C PHE A 275 -8.57 -8.67 -1.74
N ASP A 276 -9.49 -8.21 -0.88
CA ASP A 276 -10.88 -8.65 -0.91
C ASP A 276 -11.59 -8.25 -2.22
N ALA A 277 -11.26 -7.08 -2.77
CA ALA A 277 -11.72 -6.65 -4.10
C ALA A 277 -11.10 -7.50 -5.22
N ALA A 278 -9.82 -7.86 -5.13
CA ALA A 278 -9.15 -8.74 -6.10
C ALA A 278 -9.80 -10.12 -6.18
N ARG A 279 -10.09 -10.73 -5.03
CA ARG A 279 -10.67 -12.07 -4.91
C ARG A 279 -11.91 -12.04 -4.00
N PRO A 280 -13.12 -11.97 -4.59
CA PRO A 280 -14.37 -12.03 -3.85
C PRO A 280 -14.43 -13.24 -2.92
N GLY A 281 -14.80 -13.01 -1.66
CA GLY A 281 -14.97 -14.07 -0.66
C GLY A 281 -13.77 -14.31 0.27
N LEU A 282 -12.63 -13.63 0.07
CA LEU A 282 -11.48 -13.72 0.98
C LEU A 282 -11.78 -13.22 2.40
N LYS A 283 -12.55 -12.14 2.53
CA LYS A 283 -13.02 -11.56 3.81
C LYS A 283 -11.88 -11.24 4.79
N LEU A 284 -10.71 -10.81 4.31
CA LEU A 284 -9.56 -10.44 5.15
C LEU A 284 -9.85 -9.25 6.06
N THR A 285 -10.77 -8.38 5.62
CA THR A 285 -11.21 -7.18 6.32
C THR A 285 -12.32 -7.43 7.35
N ASP A 286 -12.92 -8.63 7.44
CA ASP A 286 -14.08 -8.86 8.33
C ASP A 286 -13.68 -9.10 9.79
N ASN A 287 -12.50 -9.68 10.04
CA ASN A 287 -12.05 -9.96 11.39
C ASN A 287 -11.13 -8.84 11.89
N ARG A 288 -11.70 -7.73 12.31
CA ARG A 288 -10.93 -6.62 12.89
C ARG A 288 -10.67 -6.91 14.37
N GLY A 289 -9.39 -7.03 14.74
CA GLY A 289 -9.03 -6.97 16.16
C GLY A 289 -9.21 -5.54 16.67
N MET A 290 -8.98 -5.28 17.96
CA MET A 290 -8.98 -3.89 18.47
C MET A 290 -7.83 -3.03 17.91
N TRP A 291 -6.81 -3.68 17.34
CA TRP A 291 -5.61 -3.04 16.81
C TRP A 291 -5.19 -3.75 15.52
N VAL A 292 -4.75 -3.00 14.53
CA VAL A 292 -4.21 -3.51 13.26
C VAL A 292 -2.76 -3.06 13.12
N ILE A 293 -1.85 -4.03 13.05
CA ILE A 293 -0.41 -3.79 12.85
C ILE A 293 0.00 -4.41 11.52
N PRO A 294 0.93 -3.80 10.75
CA PRO A 294 1.34 -4.32 9.45
C PRO A 294 1.74 -5.80 9.45
N VAL A 295 2.50 -6.25 10.45
CA VAL A 295 2.89 -7.67 10.53
C VAL A 295 1.68 -8.60 10.71
N ASP A 296 0.64 -8.16 11.41
CA ASP A 296 -0.57 -8.96 11.58
C ASP A 296 -1.40 -9.05 10.30
N THR A 297 -1.39 -8.02 9.44
CA THR A 297 -2.05 -8.11 8.12
C THR A 297 -1.29 -9.03 7.18
N MET A 298 0.05 -9.05 7.24
CA MET A 298 0.86 -10.02 6.51
C MET A 298 0.61 -11.46 7.01
N ARG A 299 0.54 -11.69 8.32
CA ARG A 299 0.19 -13.00 8.89
C ARG A 299 -1.20 -13.46 8.46
N ARG A 300 -2.18 -12.54 8.32
CA ARG A 300 -3.50 -12.87 7.77
C ARG A 300 -3.42 -13.30 6.31
N ALA A 301 -2.61 -12.62 5.50
CA ALA A 301 -2.37 -13.03 4.12
C ALA A 301 -1.71 -14.42 4.06
N GLN A 302 -0.71 -14.69 4.91
CA GLN A 302 -0.07 -16.00 5.03
C GLN A 302 -1.07 -17.10 5.41
N LYS A 303 -1.90 -16.86 6.44
CA LYS A 303 -2.91 -17.83 6.92
C LYS A 303 -3.94 -18.20 5.85
N ASN A 304 -4.25 -17.28 4.94
CA ASN A 304 -5.18 -17.51 3.82
C ASN A 304 -4.48 -18.06 2.57
N GLY A 305 -3.22 -18.51 2.69
CA GLY A 305 -2.47 -19.11 1.58
C GLY A 305 -2.13 -18.12 0.46
N LEU A 306 -2.11 -16.81 0.76
CA LEU A 306 -1.86 -15.78 -0.24
C LEU A 306 -0.38 -15.53 -0.50
N ILE A 307 0.52 -15.94 0.40
CA ILE A 307 1.97 -15.72 0.25
C ILE A 307 2.60 -16.95 -0.41
N LYS A 308 3.22 -16.79 -1.59
CA LYS A 308 3.92 -17.88 -2.29
C LYS A 308 5.31 -18.14 -1.71
N GLU A 309 6.04 -17.07 -1.44
CA GLU A 309 7.42 -17.10 -0.97
C GLU A 309 7.76 -15.87 -0.14
N VAL A 310 8.91 -15.89 0.52
CA VAL A 310 9.43 -14.80 1.33
C VAL A 310 10.81 -14.42 0.81
N ILE A 311 10.95 -13.19 0.31
CA ILE A 311 12.19 -12.67 -0.26
C ILE A 311 12.72 -11.57 0.64
N TYR A 312 13.98 -11.68 1.04
CA TYR A 312 14.67 -10.68 1.85
C TYR A 312 15.56 -9.79 0.99
N ARG A 313 15.42 -8.48 1.14
CA ARG A 313 16.24 -7.46 0.49
C ARG A 313 16.97 -6.63 1.57
N PRO A 314 18.29 -6.82 1.74
CA PRO A 314 19.04 -6.08 2.75
C PRO A 314 19.16 -4.61 2.36
N SER A 315 19.03 -3.74 3.35
CA SER A 315 19.31 -2.32 3.24
C SER A 315 20.77 -2.05 2.95
N ARG A 316 21.06 -0.81 2.56
CA ARG A 316 22.44 -0.37 2.39
C ARG A 316 23.27 -0.51 3.67
N VAL A 317 22.70 -0.19 4.83
CA VAL A 317 23.41 -0.30 6.11
C VAL A 317 23.68 -1.77 6.46
N THR A 318 22.74 -2.67 6.19
CA THR A 318 22.95 -4.12 6.40
C THR A 318 24.06 -4.65 5.49
N ARG A 319 24.08 -4.24 4.21
CA ARG A 319 25.17 -4.57 3.27
C ARG A 319 26.52 -4.08 3.79
N ILE A 320 26.63 -2.79 4.16
CA ILE A 320 27.85 -2.20 4.72
C ILE A 320 28.33 -2.98 5.95
N LYS A 321 27.44 -3.25 6.92
CA LYS A 321 27.79 -3.98 8.14
C LYS A 321 28.28 -5.39 7.85
N HIS A 322 27.63 -6.10 6.93
CA HIS A 322 28.03 -7.44 6.55
C HIS A 322 29.40 -7.44 5.86
N ILE A 323 29.59 -6.64 4.81
CA ILE A 323 30.87 -6.54 4.08
C ILE A 323 31.99 -6.13 5.03
N ALA A 324 31.75 -5.15 5.91
CA ALA A 324 32.72 -4.72 6.92
C ALA A 324 33.07 -5.82 7.93
N SER A 325 32.17 -6.77 8.20
CA SER A 325 32.45 -7.90 9.11
C SER A 325 33.42 -8.94 8.52
N LEU A 326 33.57 -8.96 7.19
CA LEU A 326 34.49 -9.84 6.47
C LEU A 326 35.92 -9.28 6.43
N LEU A 327 36.11 -8.01 6.82
CA LEU A 327 37.37 -7.29 6.69
C LEU A 327 38.05 -7.05 8.04
N SER A 328 39.39 -7.00 8.02
CA SER A 328 40.18 -6.50 9.14
C SER A 328 39.85 -5.02 9.45
N ARG A 329 40.26 -4.52 10.62
CA ARG A 329 40.08 -3.09 10.94
C ARG A 329 40.81 -2.19 9.93
N GLU A 330 42.03 -2.54 9.58
CA GLU A 330 42.84 -1.79 8.61
C GLU A 330 42.17 -1.73 7.22
N ASN A 331 41.64 -2.85 6.72
CA ASN A 331 40.96 -2.88 5.43
C ASN A 331 39.63 -2.11 5.44
N ARG A 332 38.94 -2.04 6.58
CA ARG A 332 37.77 -1.16 6.74
C ARG A 332 38.14 0.31 6.68
N ASP A 333 39.23 0.70 7.35
CA ASP A 333 39.70 2.10 7.37
C ASP A 333 40.12 2.52 5.94
N ARG A 334 40.83 1.65 5.20
CA ARG A 334 41.16 1.86 3.78
C ARG A 334 39.93 2.12 2.90
N ALA A 335 38.87 1.32 3.06
CA ALA A 335 37.62 1.51 2.32
C ALA A 335 36.97 2.87 2.59
N ILE A 336 37.01 3.32 3.85
CA ILE A 336 36.49 4.62 4.28
C ILE A 336 37.35 5.77 3.73
N ASP A 337 38.68 5.63 3.78
CA ASP A 337 39.64 6.65 3.35
C ASP A 337 39.58 6.89 1.85
N MET A 338 39.35 5.85 1.03
CA MET A 338 39.11 6.02 -0.41
C MET A 338 37.91 6.92 -0.73
N VAL A 339 36.87 6.89 0.11
CA VAL A 339 35.65 7.69 -0.06
C VAL A 339 35.76 9.07 0.59
N ARG A 340 36.66 9.25 1.56
CA ARG A 340 36.90 10.52 2.24
C ARG A 340 38.07 11.32 1.67
N GLY A 341 38.75 10.78 0.65
CA GLY A 341 39.92 11.41 0.03
C GLY A 341 41.23 11.24 0.81
N GLY A 342 41.26 10.35 1.81
CA GLY A 342 42.47 10.01 2.56
C GLY A 342 43.41 9.04 1.84
N MET A 343 42.90 8.36 0.80
CA MET A 343 43.65 7.41 -0.03
C MET A 343 43.13 7.49 -1.47
N LYS A 344 44.00 7.39 -2.48
CA LYS A 344 43.54 7.27 -3.88
C LYS A 344 43.11 5.84 -4.17
N VAL A 345 42.04 5.67 -4.96
CA VAL A 345 41.55 4.33 -5.36
C VAL A 345 42.64 3.48 -6.03
N GLY A 346 43.51 4.11 -6.83
CA GLY A 346 44.63 3.41 -7.48
C GLY A 346 45.68 2.86 -6.51
N GLU A 347 45.86 3.47 -5.34
CA GLU A 347 46.82 3.00 -4.32
C GLU A 347 46.33 1.70 -3.69
N ALA A 348 45.02 1.57 -3.45
CA ALA A 348 44.41 0.33 -2.94
C ALA A 348 44.61 -0.88 -3.87
N ALA A 349 44.72 -0.66 -5.19
CA ALA A 349 44.99 -1.73 -6.16
C ALA A 349 46.44 -2.24 -6.09
N THR A 350 47.38 -1.39 -5.67
CA THR A 350 48.84 -1.70 -5.61
C THR A 350 49.29 -2.35 -4.30
N GLU A 351 48.39 -2.45 -3.33
CA GLU A 351 48.67 -3.02 -2.02
C GLU A 351 48.91 -4.54 -2.07
N LYS A 352 49.81 -5.02 -1.20
CA LYS A 352 50.13 -6.45 -1.06
C LYS A 352 49.02 -7.13 -0.25
N MET A 353 47.90 -7.40 -0.90
CA MET A 353 46.81 -8.19 -0.35
C MET A 353 46.22 -9.12 -1.42
N PRO A 354 45.57 -10.23 -1.04
CA PRO A 354 44.86 -11.10 -1.98
C PRO A 354 43.81 -10.32 -2.78
N ASP A 355 43.61 -10.68 -4.05
CA ASP A 355 42.63 -10.00 -4.91
C ASP A 355 41.19 -10.10 -4.36
N THR A 356 40.86 -11.18 -3.65
CA THR A 356 39.60 -11.33 -2.90
C THR A 356 39.43 -10.22 -1.86
N ASP A 357 40.45 -9.92 -1.07
CA ASP A 357 40.39 -8.86 -0.05
C ASP A 357 40.29 -7.47 -0.71
N LYS A 358 41.02 -7.23 -1.81
CA LYS A 358 40.89 -5.98 -2.59
C LYS A 358 39.47 -5.78 -3.08
N ALA A 359 38.87 -6.84 -3.61
CA ALA A 359 37.51 -6.80 -4.10
C ALA A 359 36.51 -6.46 -2.99
N ILE A 360 36.59 -7.11 -1.82
CA ILE A 360 35.71 -6.84 -0.68
C ILE A 360 35.90 -5.41 -0.13
N VAL A 361 37.15 -4.92 -0.09
CA VAL A 361 37.47 -3.52 0.30
C VAL A 361 36.83 -2.51 -0.66
N LEU A 362 36.93 -2.74 -1.96
CA LEU A 362 36.31 -1.87 -2.98
C LEU A 362 34.79 -1.96 -2.93
N ASP A 363 34.22 -3.14 -2.70
CA ASP A 363 32.77 -3.32 -2.55
C ASP A 363 32.25 -2.55 -1.32
N LEU A 364 32.98 -2.57 -0.19
CA LEU A 364 32.67 -1.77 1.00
C LEU A 364 32.72 -0.27 0.70
N ALA A 365 33.76 0.19 -0.03
CA ALA A 365 33.92 1.58 -0.42
C ALA A 365 32.76 2.04 -1.32
N VAL A 366 32.33 1.22 -2.28
CA VAL A 366 31.17 1.49 -3.15
C VAL A 366 29.88 1.64 -2.32
N GLU A 367 29.60 0.71 -1.41
CA GLU A 367 28.41 0.79 -0.58
C GLU A 367 28.44 2.00 0.37
N TYR A 368 29.61 2.31 0.94
CA TYR A 368 29.79 3.48 1.81
C TYR A 368 29.63 4.80 1.05
N LEU A 369 30.17 4.90 -0.17
CA LEU A 369 29.99 6.06 -1.05
C LEU A 369 28.51 6.28 -1.38
N LYS A 370 27.80 5.22 -1.79
CA LYS A 370 26.35 5.28 -2.05
C LYS A 370 25.56 5.72 -0.82
N TYR A 371 25.98 5.30 0.38
CA TYR A 371 25.36 5.73 1.64
C TYR A 371 25.60 7.22 1.90
N ARG A 372 26.81 7.73 1.67
CA ARG A 372 27.08 9.17 1.80
C ARG A 372 26.22 9.99 0.84
N TYR A 373 26.09 9.54 -0.41
CA TYR A 373 25.26 10.21 -1.41
C TYR A 373 23.79 10.22 -1.02
N SER A 374 23.24 9.08 -0.59
CA SER A 374 21.83 9.02 -0.15
C SER A 374 21.54 9.85 1.10
N LYS A 375 22.56 10.18 1.90
CA LYS A 375 22.46 11.09 3.06
C LYS A 375 22.79 12.55 2.73
N GLY A 376 22.97 12.90 1.46
CA GLY A 376 23.30 14.27 1.02
C GLY A 376 24.66 14.75 1.54
N LYS A 377 25.60 13.83 1.80
CA LYS A 377 26.94 14.16 2.35
C LYS A 377 28.02 14.31 1.28
N ILE A 378 27.65 14.21 0.01
CA ILE A 378 28.52 14.33 -1.16
C ILE A 378 27.65 14.76 -2.34
N GLU A 379 28.15 15.69 -3.14
CA GLU A 379 27.45 16.21 -4.30
C GLU A 379 27.52 15.23 -5.48
N GLU A 380 26.56 15.31 -6.39
CA GLU A 380 26.45 14.38 -7.52
C GLU A 380 27.71 14.29 -8.40
N PRO A 381 28.39 15.40 -8.77
CA PRO A 381 29.59 15.31 -9.62
C PRO A 381 30.72 14.51 -8.96
N GLU A 382 31.02 14.82 -7.70
CA GLU A 382 32.06 14.14 -6.91
C GLU A 382 31.70 12.66 -6.68
N TYR A 383 30.43 12.38 -6.37
CA TYR A 383 29.92 11.02 -6.24
C TYR A 383 30.14 10.18 -7.50
N ARG A 384 29.79 10.73 -8.68
CA ARG A 384 29.94 10.03 -9.96
C ARG A 384 31.41 9.74 -10.26
N GLU A 385 32.30 10.69 -10.01
CA GLU A 385 33.74 10.52 -10.24
C GLU A 385 34.32 9.39 -9.38
N ILE A 386 34.11 9.44 -8.06
CA ILE A 386 34.62 8.41 -7.13
C ILE A 386 33.99 7.06 -7.46
N LEU A 387 32.68 7.01 -7.75
CA LEU A 387 31.99 5.77 -8.08
C LEU A 387 32.59 5.11 -9.33
N MET A 388 32.84 5.87 -10.39
CA MET A 388 33.44 5.32 -11.61
C MET A 388 34.85 4.80 -11.37
N SER A 389 35.65 5.50 -10.56
CA SER A 389 36.98 5.04 -10.17
C SER A 389 36.94 3.72 -9.40
N LEU A 390 36.06 3.62 -8.39
CA LEU A 390 35.89 2.40 -7.58
C LEU A 390 35.38 1.22 -8.42
N LEU A 391 34.37 1.45 -9.28
CA LEU A 391 33.82 0.41 -10.15
C LEU A 391 34.85 -0.06 -11.20
N GLY A 392 35.66 0.87 -11.73
CA GLY A 392 36.77 0.54 -12.64
C GLY A 392 37.80 -0.36 -11.98
N ALA A 393 38.26 0.01 -10.77
CA ALA A 393 39.20 -0.80 -9.99
C ALA A 393 38.62 -2.18 -9.64
N ARG A 394 37.33 -2.23 -9.23
CA ARG A 394 36.65 -3.48 -8.87
C ARG A 394 36.48 -4.41 -10.06
N SER A 395 36.16 -3.86 -11.23
CA SER A 395 36.00 -4.62 -12.48
C SER A 395 37.32 -5.24 -12.95
N ALA A 396 38.44 -4.53 -12.78
CA ALA A 396 39.77 -5.01 -13.17
C ALA A 396 40.23 -6.27 -12.41
N LEU A 397 39.68 -6.53 -11.22
CA LEU A 397 39.98 -7.73 -10.42
C LEU A 397 39.22 -8.98 -10.90
N GLY A 398 38.30 -8.84 -11.86
CA GLY A 398 37.45 -9.95 -12.30
C GLY A 398 36.50 -10.45 -11.21
N ASN A 399 36.35 -11.77 -11.09
CA ASN A 399 35.51 -12.42 -10.08
C ASN A 399 36.32 -13.42 -9.24
N PRO A 400 37.18 -12.93 -8.31
CA PRO A 400 37.96 -13.80 -7.44
C PRO A 400 37.08 -14.76 -6.63
N GLU A 401 37.58 -15.96 -6.34
CA GLU A 401 36.88 -16.86 -5.44
C GLU A 401 36.69 -16.20 -4.06
N GLY A 402 35.48 -16.34 -3.49
CA GLY A 402 35.12 -15.73 -2.21
C GLY A 402 34.44 -14.35 -2.30
N THR A 403 34.22 -13.78 -3.50
CA THR A 403 33.51 -12.49 -3.65
C THR A 403 31.99 -12.61 -3.82
N ASP A 404 31.44 -13.82 -3.90
CA ASP A 404 29.99 -14.07 -3.85
C ASP A 404 29.53 -14.32 -2.39
N TYR A 405 29.69 -13.30 -1.55
CA TYR A 405 29.25 -13.38 -0.16
C TYR A 405 27.75 -13.05 -0.07
N ARG A 406 26.97 -14.06 0.28
CA ARG A 406 25.52 -13.91 0.51
C ARG A 406 25.27 -13.30 1.87
N ILE A 407 24.52 -12.21 1.90
CA ILE A 407 24.06 -11.60 3.15
C ILE A 407 22.99 -12.52 3.74
N PRO A 408 23.19 -13.07 4.95
CA PRO A 408 22.21 -13.93 5.57
C PRO A 408 20.95 -13.13 5.89
N ALA A 409 19.79 -13.68 5.54
CA ALA A 409 18.52 -13.10 5.95
C ALA A 409 18.33 -13.30 7.47
N PRO A 410 17.89 -12.28 8.22
CA PRO A 410 17.47 -12.47 9.60
C PRO A 410 16.15 -13.25 9.65
N ALA A 411 15.70 -13.62 10.86
CA ALA A 411 14.39 -14.24 11.04
C ALA A 411 13.28 -13.37 10.44
N SER A 412 12.29 -14.01 9.80
CA SER A 412 11.21 -13.28 9.14
C SER A 412 10.32 -12.58 10.18
N PRO A 413 9.79 -11.37 9.90
CA PRO A 413 8.76 -10.76 10.72
C PRO A 413 7.53 -11.65 10.96
N LEU A 414 7.26 -12.59 10.04
CA LEU A 414 6.17 -13.56 10.19
C LEU A 414 6.44 -14.62 11.27
N GLU A 415 7.71 -14.93 11.55
CA GLU A 415 8.16 -15.93 12.53
C GLU A 415 8.24 -15.38 13.95
N GLY A 416 8.26 -14.05 14.10
CA GLY A 416 8.32 -13.43 15.41
C GLY A 416 7.08 -13.67 16.28
N HIS A 417 7.20 -13.35 17.57
CA HIS A 417 6.07 -13.46 18.50
C HIS A 417 4.85 -12.63 18.05
N ARG A 418 3.68 -12.92 18.62
CA ARG A 418 2.46 -12.16 18.30
C ARG A 418 2.44 -10.80 19.01
N SER A 419 1.66 -9.86 18.48
CA SER A 419 1.61 -8.47 18.96
C SER A 419 1.04 -8.32 20.38
N ASN A 420 -0.07 -9.01 20.67
CA ASN A 420 -0.73 -8.94 21.97
C ASN A 420 -0.08 -9.88 22.99
N ARG A 421 0.08 -9.41 24.24
CA ARG A 421 0.53 -10.20 25.38
C ARG A 421 -0.42 -10.03 26.56
N VAL A 422 -0.89 -11.16 27.10
CA VAL A 422 -1.57 -11.23 28.40
C VAL A 422 -0.63 -11.94 29.36
N MET A 423 -0.45 -11.40 30.55
CA MET A 423 0.37 -11.99 31.60
C MET A 423 -0.42 -12.07 32.89
N ALA A 424 -0.32 -13.19 33.58
CA ALA A 424 -0.79 -13.35 34.95
C ALA A 424 0.43 -13.62 35.84
N GLY A 425 0.44 -13.06 37.03
CA GLY A 425 1.53 -13.21 37.99
C GLY A 425 1.06 -13.08 39.42
N ALA A 426 1.96 -13.33 40.36
CA ALA A 426 1.78 -13.06 41.78
C ALA A 426 3.09 -12.59 42.37
N GLY A 427 3.02 -11.83 43.46
CA GLY A 427 4.20 -11.30 44.13
C GLY A 427 3.87 -10.78 45.52
N CYS A 428 4.85 -10.16 46.15
CA CYS A 428 4.72 -9.54 47.46
C CYS A 428 5.36 -8.15 47.42
N HIS A 429 4.73 -7.16 48.06
CA HIS A 429 5.27 -5.82 48.21
C HIS A 429 5.01 -5.36 49.65
N ASP A 430 6.05 -5.01 50.39
CA ASP A 430 5.97 -4.62 51.81
C ASP A 430 5.22 -5.62 52.70
N SER A 431 5.40 -6.92 52.42
CA SER A 431 4.72 -8.06 53.06
C SER A 431 3.28 -8.33 52.57
N ASP A 432 2.70 -7.45 51.76
CA ASP A 432 1.37 -7.67 51.17
C ASP A 432 1.46 -8.55 49.93
N PHE A 433 0.82 -9.72 49.97
CA PHE A 433 0.67 -10.58 48.81
C PHE A 433 -0.28 -9.96 47.77
N TYR A 434 0.07 -10.07 46.49
CA TYR A 434 -0.78 -9.67 45.39
C TYR A 434 -0.78 -10.68 44.25
N THR A 435 -1.89 -10.73 43.53
CA THR A 435 -1.95 -11.27 42.16
C THR A 435 -1.96 -10.13 41.16
N GLU A 436 -1.46 -10.38 39.96
CA GLU A 436 -1.28 -9.37 38.93
C GLU A 436 -1.81 -9.89 37.59
N LEU A 437 -2.53 -9.04 36.89
CA LEU A 437 -2.90 -9.22 35.50
C LEU A 437 -2.32 -8.06 34.69
N ARG A 438 -1.58 -8.39 33.63
CA ARG A 438 -1.12 -7.41 32.64
C ARG A 438 -1.67 -7.70 31.27
N TYR A 439 -1.96 -6.64 30.55
CA TYR A 439 -2.32 -6.70 29.14
C TYR A 439 -1.56 -5.63 28.37
N ARG A 440 -0.81 -6.08 27.37
CA ARG A 440 -0.10 -5.22 26.44
C ARG A 440 -0.54 -5.54 25.01
N PRO A 441 -1.26 -4.64 24.32
CA PRO A 441 -1.72 -4.87 22.96
C PRO A 441 -0.60 -4.79 21.91
N SER A 442 0.47 -4.04 22.16
CA SER A 442 1.47 -3.78 21.12
C SER A 442 2.83 -3.33 21.71
N TYR A 443 3.97 -3.53 21.07
CA TYR A 443 4.31 -4.39 19.91
C TYR A 443 5.43 -5.38 20.29
N HIS A 444 6.40 -4.94 21.08
CA HIS A 444 7.59 -5.71 21.47
C HIS A 444 8.37 -4.96 22.57
N SER A 445 8.88 -5.67 23.57
CA SER A 445 9.71 -5.15 24.66
C SER A 445 11.07 -5.83 24.68
N LEU A 446 12.05 -5.20 25.32
CA LEU A 446 13.41 -5.71 25.47
C LEU A 446 13.53 -7.10 26.12
N ILE A 447 12.49 -7.58 26.79
CA ILE A 447 12.45 -8.91 27.41
C ILE A 447 11.74 -9.95 26.53
N ASP A 448 11.11 -9.52 25.43
CA ASP A 448 10.50 -10.44 24.47
C ASP A 448 11.60 -10.99 23.54
N PRO A 449 11.37 -12.15 22.90
CA PRO A 449 12.31 -12.68 21.92
C PRO A 449 12.44 -11.75 20.70
N ASP A 450 13.67 -11.45 20.28
CA ASP A 450 13.97 -10.51 19.19
C ASP A 450 13.70 -11.09 17.78
N GLU A 451 13.43 -12.39 17.64
CA GLU A 451 13.23 -13.02 16.33
C GLU A 451 12.09 -12.36 15.55
N GLY A 452 12.36 -11.90 14.33
CA GLY A 452 11.39 -11.19 13.49
C GLY A 452 11.16 -9.71 13.86
N TYR A 453 11.86 -9.21 14.88
CA TYR A 453 11.80 -7.84 15.35
C TYR A 453 13.15 -7.12 15.21
N LEU A 454 13.17 -5.80 15.38
CA LEU A 454 14.42 -5.06 15.41
C LEU A 454 15.16 -5.38 16.71
N ARG A 455 16.35 -5.96 16.61
CA ARG A 455 17.20 -6.30 17.76
C ARG A 455 17.40 -5.12 18.69
N ASN A 456 17.24 -5.34 20.00
CA ASN A 456 17.29 -4.32 21.05
C ASN A 456 16.27 -3.16 20.87
N GLY A 457 15.23 -3.36 20.07
CA GLY A 457 14.16 -2.41 19.89
C GLY A 457 13.11 -2.55 20.98
N GLN A 458 12.42 -1.47 21.32
CA GLN A 458 11.23 -1.54 22.15
C GLN A 458 10.19 -0.56 21.64
N ILE A 459 8.97 -1.07 21.47
CA ILE A 459 7.78 -0.29 21.17
C ILE A 459 6.68 -0.85 22.07
N ILE A 460 6.35 -0.12 23.13
CA ILE A 460 5.25 -0.46 24.04
C ILE A 460 4.16 0.57 23.85
N PHE A 461 2.94 0.10 23.64
CA PHE A 461 1.74 0.91 23.72
C PHE A 461 0.79 0.28 24.70
N THR A 462 0.45 1.06 25.72
CA THR A 462 -0.64 0.76 26.64
C THR A 462 -0.40 -0.54 27.41
N ASP A 463 0.66 -0.60 28.23
CA ASP A 463 0.86 -1.71 29.18
C ASP A 463 -0.04 -1.52 30.41
N PHE A 464 -1.23 -2.13 30.38
CA PHE A 464 -2.15 -2.10 31.50
C PHE A 464 -1.71 -3.09 32.57
N ARG A 465 -1.53 -2.60 33.80
CA ARG A 465 -1.16 -3.43 34.96
C ARG A 465 -2.15 -3.28 36.10
N LEU A 466 -2.87 -4.35 36.40
CA LEU A 466 -3.81 -4.43 37.52
C LEU A 466 -3.27 -5.41 38.57
N ARG A 467 -3.21 -4.96 39.83
CA ARG A 467 -2.93 -5.83 40.98
C ARG A 467 -4.16 -5.99 41.83
N TYR A 468 -4.37 -7.20 42.33
CA TYR A 468 -5.36 -7.51 43.34
C TYR A 468 -4.67 -7.96 44.62
N TYR A 469 -4.99 -7.29 45.72
CA TYR A 469 -4.49 -7.58 47.07
C TYR A 469 -5.59 -8.34 47.83
N PRO A 470 -5.44 -9.65 48.06
CA PRO A 470 -6.52 -10.46 48.63
C PRO A 470 -6.87 -10.12 50.08
N GLU A 471 -5.88 -9.74 50.89
CA GLU A 471 -6.06 -9.43 52.32
C GLU A 471 -7.04 -8.26 52.52
N ASP A 472 -6.86 -7.20 51.74
CA ASP A 472 -7.71 -6.01 51.77
C ASP A 472 -8.86 -6.03 50.75
N ARG A 473 -8.97 -7.10 49.95
CA ARG A 473 -9.90 -7.23 48.81
C ARG A 473 -9.84 -6.03 47.86
N ARG A 474 -8.64 -5.51 47.60
CA ARG A 474 -8.44 -4.24 46.89
C ARG A 474 -7.85 -4.48 45.50
N VAL A 475 -8.46 -3.89 44.48
CA VAL A 475 -7.87 -3.82 43.14
C VAL A 475 -7.18 -2.47 42.98
N ARG A 476 -5.95 -2.46 42.47
CA ARG A 476 -5.18 -1.25 42.20
C ARG A 476 -4.63 -1.27 40.78
N LEU A 477 -4.95 -0.23 40.01
CA LEU A 477 -4.25 0.08 38.76
C LEU A 477 -2.84 0.56 39.12
N GLN A 478 -1.84 -0.19 38.68
CA GLN A 478 -0.44 0.11 38.96
C GLN A 478 0.20 0.99 37.89
N GLY A 479 -0.32 0.94 36.66
CA GLY A 479 0.20 1.73 35.55
C GLY A 479 -0.58 1.51 34.26
N VAL A 480 -0.46 2.51 33.39
CA VAL A 480 -0.82 2.50 31.98
C VAL A 480 0.32 3.24 31.29
N ASP A 481 1.23 2.48 30.67
CA ASP A 481 2.40 3.03 29.98
C ASP A 481 2.13 3.33 28.51
#